data_AF-A0AAD0RM28-F1
#
_entry.id   AF-A0AAD0RM28-F1
#
_cell.length_a   1.000
_cell.length_b   1.000
_cell.length_c   1.000
_cell.angle_alpha   90.00
_cell.angle_beta   90.00
_cell.angle_gamma   90.00
#
_symmetry.space_group_name_H-M   'P 1'
#
loop_
_entity.id
_entity.type
_entity.pdbx_description
1 polymer ?
#
loop_
_entity_poly.entity_id
_entity_poly.type
_entity_poly.pdbx_seq_one_letter_code
_entity_poly.pdbx_strand_id
1 'polypeptide(L)' 'MCRKHGVGQSTFYKWRSKYGGMEASDVKRLKELEEENRKLKDMFATLSLKHTMLEDIIAKKL' A
#
# COMPACT_ATOMS: atom_id res chain seq x y z
N MET A 1 -3.15 32.19 -9.91
CA MET A 1 -3.61 31.82 -8.55
C MET A 1 -3.00 32.73 -7.48
N CYS A 2 -1.67 32.72 -7.26
CA CYS A 2 -1.00 33.47 -6.17
C CYS A 2 -1.22 35.01 -6.20
N ARG A 3 -0.97 35.68 -7.36
CA ARG A 3 -1.21 37.14 -7.51
C ARG A 3 -2.68 37.55 -7.35
N LYS A 4 -3.63 36.67 -7.70
CA LYS A 4 -5.07 36.95 -7.60
C LYS A 4 -5.58 36.86 -6.15
N HIS A 5 -4.90 36.13 -5.28
CA HIS A 5 -5.30 35.91 -3.89
C HIS A 5 -4.39 36.64 -2.88
N GLY A 6 -3.46 37.48 -3.34
CA GLY A 6 -2.52 38.19 -2.46
C GLY A 6 -1.52 37.28 -1.72
N VAL A 7 -1.42 36.00 -2.10
CA VAL A 7 -0.52 35.03 -1.44
C VAL A 7 0.78 34.94 -2.21
N GLY A 8 1.92 35.08 -1.52
CA GLY A 8 3.24 34.87 -2.10
C GLY A 8 3.45 33.43 -2.57
N GLN A 9 4.18 33.24 -3.67
CA GLN A 9 4.48 31.91 -4.23
C GLN A 9 5.10 30.97 -3.18
N SER A 10 6.02 31.47 -2.37
CA SER A 10 6.66 30.71 -1.29
C SER A 10 5.65 30.21 -0.24
N THR A 11 4.68 31.04 0.15
CA THR A 11 3.60 30.68 1.08
C THR A 11 2.66 29.66 0.46
N PHE A 12 2.32 29.79 -0.82
CA PHE A 12 1.49 28.84 -1.55
C PHE A 12 2.15 27.44 -1.60
N TYR A 13 3.44 27.35 -1.93
CA TYR A 13 4.15 26.06 -1.93
C TYR A 13 4.27 25.46 -0.52
N LYS A 14 4.46 26.28 0.53
CA LYS A 14 4.44 25.81 1.92
C LYS A 14 3.08 25.22 2.31
N TRP A 15 1.98 25.89 1.94
CA TRP A 15 0.63 25.38 2.22
C TRP A 15 0.30 24.15 1.37
N ARG A 16 0.79 24.09 0.14
CA ARG A 16 0.63 22.91 -0.72
C ARG A 16 1.36 21.69 -0.16
N SER A 17 2.57 21.84 0.38
CA SER A 17 3.21 20.72 1.09
C SER A 17 2.45 20.38 2.37
N LYS A 18 2.08 21.38 3.17
CA LYS A 18 1.42 21.14 4.47
C LYS A 18 0.00 20.57 4.37
N TYR A 19 -0.75 20.89 3.32
CA TYR A 19 -2.19 20.62 3.22
C TYR A 19 -2.63 20.06 1.85
N GLY A 20 -1.72 19.80 0.91
CA GLY A 20 -2.05 19.49 -0.49
C GLY A 20 -2.44 18.04 -0.80
N GLY A 21 -2.63 17.20 0.22
CA GLY A 21 -2.97 15.78 0.06
C GLY A 21 -1.75 14.87 0.10
N MET A 22 -1.94 13.62 -0.38
CA MET A 22 -0.94 12.54 -0.36
C MET A 22 0.38 13.01 -1.00
N GLU A 23 1.42 13.17 -0.18
CA GLU A 23 2.73 13.63 -0.65
C GLU A 23 3.41 12.51 -1.47
N ALA A 24 4.48 12.85 -2.21
CA ALA A 24 5.23 11.85 -2.98
C ALA A 24 5.77 10.70 -2.11
N SER A 25 6.08 11.00 -0.84
CA SER A 25 6.42 10.03 0.21
C SER A 25 5.28 9.07 0.53
N ASP A 26 4.04 9.57 0.62
CA ASP A 26 2.87 8.76 0.90
C ASP A 26 2.54 7.83 -0.28
N VAL A 27 2.67 8.31 -1.51
CA VAL A 27 2.51 7.48 -2.73
C VAL A 27 3.56 6.38 -2.78
N LYS A 28 4.82 6.69 -2.43
CA LYS A 28 5.89 5.69 -2.35
C LYS A 28 5.57 4.62 -1.30
N ARG A 29 5.17 5.04 -0.10
CA ARG A 29 4.78 4.11 0.98
C ARG A 29 3.60 3.23 0.60
N LEU A 30 2.61 3.77 -0.11
CA LEU A 30 1.46 2.97 -0.59
C LEU A 30 1.90 1.89 -1.57
N LYS A 31 2.77 2.20 -2.53
CA LYS A 31 3.29 1.20 -3.47
C LYS A 31 4.07 0.08 -2.76
N GLU A 32 4.88 0.45 -1.77
CA GLU A 32 5.61 -0.51 -0.94
C GLU A 32 4.65 -1.44 -0.18
N LEU A 33 3.60 -0.87 0.44
CA LEU A 33 2.57 -1.63 1.14
C LEU A 33 1.75 -2.53 0.20
N GLU A 34 1.42 -2.06 -1.01
CA GLU A 34 0.73 -2.86 -2.02
C GLU A 34 1.58 -4.06 -2.45
N GLU A 35 2.89 -3.86 -2.62
CA GLU A 35 3.82 -4.94 -2.96
C GLU A 35 3.97 -5.96 -1.82
N GLU A 36 4.12 -5.50 -0.58
CA GLU A 36 4.17 -6.38 0.59
C GLU A 36 2.87 -7.18 0.74
N ASN A 37 1.71 -6.53 0.57
CA ASN A 37 0.41 -7.19 0.65
C ASN A 37 0.26 -8.27 -0.44
N ARG A 38 0.71 -7.99 -1.66
CA ARG A 38 0.75 -8.98 -2.74
C ARG A 38 1.60 -10.20 -2.34
N LYS A 39 2.82 -9.97 -1.86
CA LYS A 39 3.73 -11.05 -1.42
C LYS A 39 3.11 -11.89 -0.30
N LEU A 40 2.49 -11.23 0.69
CA LEU A 40 1.83 -11.91 1.81
C LEU A 40 0.65 -12.77 1.34
N LYS A 41 -0.17 -12.27 0.41
CA LYS A 41 -1.27 -13.04 -0.18
C LYS A 41 -0.78 -14.28 -0.94
N ASP A 42 0.27 -14.15 -1.74
CA ASP A 42 0.83 -15.27 -2.49
C ASP A 42 1.40 -16.35 -1.56
N MET A 43 2.12 -15.92 -0.51
CA MET A 43 2.64 -16.82 0.52
C MET A 43 1.52 -17.54 1.25
N PHE A 44 0.49 -16.80 1.68
CA PHE A 44 -0.66 -17.36 2.37
C PHE A 44 -1.38 -18.38 1.49
N ALA A 45 -1.70 -18.03 0.23
CA ALA A 45 -2.36 -18.94 -0.70
C ALA A 45 -1.55 -20.24 -0.90
N THR A 46 -0.23 -20.12 -1.07
CA THR A 46 0.67 -21.27 -1.20
C THR A 46 0.64 -22.15 0.05
N LEU A 47 0.70 -21.53 1.23
CA LEU A 47 0.68 -22.26 2.50
C LEU A 47 -0.66 -22.95 2.74
N SER A 48 -1.78 -22.26 2.48
CA SER A 48 -3.12 -22.81 2.59
C SER A 48 -3.33 -24.00 1.65
N LEU A 49 -2.87 -23.91 0.40
CA LEU A 49 -2.93 -25.03 -0.54
C LEU A 49 -2.15 -26.24 -0.04
N LYS A 50 -0.94 -26.03 0.47
CA LYS A 50 -0.13 -27.12 1.07
C LYS A 50 -0.82 -27.73 2.29
N HIS A 51 -1.43 -26.91 3.14
CA HIS A 51 -2.17 -27.37 4.31
C HIS A 51 -3.34 -28.28 3.91
N THR A 52 -4.18 -27.81 2.98
CA THR A 52 -5.31 -28.58 2.47
C THR A 52 -4.87 -29.90 1.83
N MET A 53 -3.78 -29.90 1.04
CA MET A 53 -3.23 -31.13 0.48
C MET A 53 -2.79 -32.12 1.56
N LEU A 54 -2.16 -31.64 2.64
CA LEU A 54 -1.73 -32.50 3.74
C LEU A 54 -2.92 -33.09 4.51
N GLU A 55 -3.95 -32.28 4.79
CA GLU A 55 -5.19 -32.75 5.41
C GLU A 55 -5.88 -33.82 4.55
N ASP A 56 -5.97 -33.62 3.24
CA ASP A 56 -6.53 -34.60 2.31
C ASP A 56 -5.76 -35.93 2.30
N ILE A 57 -4.42 -35.87 2.38
CA ILE A 57 -3.58 -37.07 2.45
C ILE A 57 -3.83 -37.82 3.77
N ILE A 58 -3.93 -37.10 4.88
CA ILE A 58 -4.22 -37.70 6.20
C ILE A 58 -5.61 -38.33 6.19
N ALA A 59 -6.62 -37.63 5.68
CA ALA A 59 -8.00 -38.11 5.59
C ALA A 59 -8.14 -39.36 4.71
N LYS A 60 -7.32 -39.51 3.67
CA LYS A 60 -7.31 -40.72 2.82
C LYS A 60 -6.55 -41.91 3.43
N LYS A 61 -5.72 -41.68 4.45
CA LYS A 61 -4.94 -42.73 5.14
C LYS A 61 -5.64 -43.31 6.36
N LEU A 62 -6.61 -42.58 6.92
CA LEU A 62 -7.51 -43.03 7.98
C LEU A 62 -8.75 -43.71 7.36
#